data_AF-A0A957BIB7-F1
#
_entry.id   AF-A0A957BIB7-F1
#
_cell.length_a   1.000
_cell.length_b   1.000
_cell.length_c   1.000
_cell.angle_alpha   90.00
_cell.angle_beta   90.00
_cell.angle_gamma   90.00
#
_symmetry.space_group_name_H-M   'P 1'
#
loop_
_entity.id
_entity.type
_entity.pdbx_description
1 polymer ?
#
loop_
_entity_poly.entity_id
_entity_poly.type
_entity_poly.pdbx_seq_one_letter_code
_entity_poly.pdbx_strand_id
1 'polypeptide(L)' 'MSEKIGFIGLGIMGQGMVRNLLQKGFEVYIWNRTHPKM' A
#
# COMPACT_ATOMS: atom_id res chain seq x y z
N MET A 1 15.25 12.07 -4.22
CA MET A 1 14.59 10.94 -4.90
C MET A 1 13.63 10.33 -3.91
N SER A 2 12.33 10.26 -4.19
CA SER A 2 11.41 9.51 -3.34
C SER A 2 11.65 8.02 -3.53
N GLU A 3 11.81 7.27 -2.44
CA GLU A 3 11.91 5.82 -2.50
C GLU A 3 10.58 5.23 -2.96
N LYS A 4 10.65 4.30 -3.91
CA LYS A 4 9.48 3.60 -4.45
C LYS A 4 9.25 2.34 -3.63
N ILE A 5 8.07 2.23 -3.04
CA ILE A 5 7.71 1.11 -2.16
C ILE A 5 6.73 0.19 -2.88
N GLY A 6 7.09 -1.08 -3.04
CA GLY A 6 6.18 -2.13 -3.47
C GLY A 6 5.49 -2.79 -2.26
N PHE A 7 4.17 -2.93 -2.30
CA PHE A 7 3.37 -3.53 -1.23
C PHE A 7 2.47 -4.64 -1.77
N ILE A 8 2.57 -5.85 -1.22
CA ILE A 8 1.76 -7.00 -1.63
C ILE A 8 0.74 -7.33 -0.54
N GLY A 9 -0.55 -7.16 -0.85
CA GLY A 9 -1.66 -7.57 0.00
C GLY A 9 -2.21 -6.48 0.93
N LEU A 10 -3.41 -5.98 0.64
CA LEU A 10 -4.16 -5.06 1.51
C LEU A 10 -5.17 -5.79 2.40
N GLY A 11 -4.68 -6.58 3.36
CA GLY A 11 -5.49 -7.03 4.49
C GLY A 11 -5.79 -5.91 5.50
N ILE A 12 -6.44 -6.26 6.62
CA ILE A 12 -6.78 -5.31 7.71
C ILE A 12 -5.55 -4.49 8.15
N MET A 13 -4.40 -5.15 8.35
CA MET A 13 -3.14 -4.46 8.71
C MET A 13 -2.52 -3.72 7.52
N GLY A 14 -2.51 -4.34 6.33
CA GLY A 14 -1.89 -3.80 5.12
C GLY A 14 -2.42 -2.41 4.76
N GLN A 15 -3.73 -2.23 4.87
CA GLN A 15 -4.38 -0.94 4.61
C GLN A 15 -3.90 0.17 5.57
N GLY A 16 -3.70 -0.14 6.85
CA GLY A 16 -3.18 0.82 7.82
C GLY A 16 -1.74 1.22 7.53
N MET A 17 -0.89 0.24 7.22
CA MET A 17 0.51 0.46 6.87
C MET A 17 0.66 1.31 5.61
N VAL A 18 -0.05 0.97 4.53
CA VAL A 18 -0.01 1.73 3.27
C VAL A 18 -0.53 3.15 3.48
N ARG A 19 -1.61 3.36 4.26
CA ARG A 19 -2.08 4.71 4.61
C ARG A 19 -1.01 5.55 5.29
N ASN A 20 -0.28 4.98 6.25
CA ASN A 20 0.81 5.68 6.94
C ASN A 20 1.97 6.02 5.98
N LEU A 21 2.31 5.12 5.06
CA LEU A 21 3.34 5.39 4.03
C LEU A 21 2.92 6.52 3.09
N LEU A 22 1.68 6.50 2.62
CA LEU A 22 1.13 7.58 1.78
C LEU A 22 1.08 8.92 2.52
N GLN A 23 0.67 8.94 3.80
CA GLN A 23 0.67 10.16 4.62
C GLN A 23 2.06 10.76 4.82
N LYS A 24 3.11 9.94 4.79
CA LYS A 24 4.50 10.37 4.85
C LYS A 24 5.09 10.78 3.50
N GLY A 25 4.29 10.76 2.43
CA GLY A 25 4.70 11.19 1.09
C GLY A 25 5.48 10.15 0.29
N PHE A 26 5.44 8.87 0.70
CA PHE A 26 6.04 7.80 -0.09
C PHE A 26 5.15 7.43 -1.28
N GLU A 27 5.79 7.14 -2.41
CA GLU A 27 5.14 6.55 -3.57
C GLU A 27 5.01 5.04 -3.36
N VAL A 28 3.77 4.53 -3.30
CA VAL A 28 3.48 3.12 -2.99
C VAL A 28 2.75 2.46 -4.15
N TYR A 29 3.32 1.37 -4.66
CA TYR A 29 2.71 0.49 -5.66
C TYR A 29 2.14 -0.74 -4.95
N ILE A 30 0.91 -1.09 -5.26
CA ILE A 30 0.18 -2.13 -4.53
C ILE A 30 -0.23 -3.24 -5.47
N TRP A 31 -0.04 -4.49 -5.04
CA TRP A 31 -0.61 -5.66 -5.70
C TRP A 31 -1.36 -6.54 -4.72
N ASN A 32 -2.59 -6.93 -5.06
CA ASN A 32 -3.38 -7.88 -4.29
C ASN A 32 -3.74 -9.08 -5.16
N ARG A 33 -3.62 -10.29 -4.60
CA ARG A 33 -4.07 -11.53 -5.25
C ARG A 33 -5.57 -11.49 -5.58
N THR A 34 -6.38 -11.04 -4.64
CA THR A 34 -7.83 -10.83 -4.82
C THR A 34 -8.08 -9.35 -5.08
N HIS A 35 -8.85 -9.05 -6.12
CA HIS A 35 -9.34 -7.69 -6.33
C HIS A 35 -10.13 -7.23 -5.10
N PRO A 36 -10.01 -5.95 -4.70
CA PRO A 36 -10.85 -5.39 -3.65
C PRO A 36 -12.32 -5.68 -4.01
N LYS A 37 -13.09 -6.21 -3.06
CA LYS A 37 -14.54 -6.18 -3.20
C LYS A 37 -14.93 -4.71 -3.16
N MET A 38 -15.67 -4.27 -4.19
CA MET A 38 -16.21 -2.91 -4.29
C MET A 38 -17.13 -2.63 -3.10
#